data_AF-A0A2G9NE17-F1
#
_entry.id   AF-A0A2G9NE17-F1
#
_cell.length_a   1.000
_cell.length_b   1.000
_cell.length_c   1.000
_cell.angle_alpha   90.00
_cell.angle_beta   90.00
_cell.angle_gamma   90.00
#
_symmetry.space_group_name_H-M   'P 1'
#
loop_
_entity.id
_entity.type
_entity.pdbx_description
1 polymer ?
#
loop_
_entity_poly.entity_id
_entity_poly.type
_entity_poly.pdbx_seq_one_letter_code
_entity_poly.pdbx_strand_id
1 'polypeptide(L)' 'MILKEAIPGIFDYLGTLFIGVAVLRVHMKMRKDKKIDRYVLEDIRKEQFWTIFGIFLITIGLLLKIFS' A
#
# COMPACT_ATOMS: atom_id res chain seq x y z
N MET A 1 22.37 16.09 10.36
CA MET A 1 22.45 14.63 10.56
C MET A 1 21.12 13.95 10.21
N ILE A 2 19.99 14.45 10.75
CA ILE A 2 18.61 13.99 10.47
C ILE A 2 18.28 13.87 8.96
N LEU A 3 18.68 14.86 8.15
CA LEU A 3 18.38 14.86 6.71
C LEU A 3 19.05 13.72 5.91
N LYS A 4 20.23 13.24 6.32
CA LYS A 4 20.94 12.15 5.63
C LYS A 4 20.27 10.79 5.84
N GLU A 5 19.62 10.58 6.99
CA GLU A 5 18.92 9.34 7.32
C GLU A 5 17.45 9.33 6.86
N ALA A 6 16.87 10.51 6.63
CA ALA A 6 15.53 10.66 6.09
C ALA A 6 15.45 10.27 4.61
N ILE A 7 16.49 10.57 3.81
CA ILE A 7 16.49 10.33 2.36
C ILE A 7 16.26 8.84 2.03
N PRO A 8 17.00 7.86 2.59
CA PRO A 8 16.73 6.44 2.33
C PRO A 8 15.32 6.02 2.75
N GLY A 9 14.84 6.51 3.91
CA GLY A 9 13.50 6.20 4.41
C GLY A 9 12.37 6.71 3.51
N ILE A 10 12.56 7.86 2.87
CA ILE A 10 11.62 8.41 1.89
C ILE A 10 11.59 7.54 0.62
N PHE A 11 12.74 7.11 0.11
CA PHE A 11 12.79 6.23 -1.07
C PHE A 11 12.15 4.87 -0.81
N ASP A 12 12.39 4.26 0.36
CA ASP A 12 11.75 3.01 0.78
C ASP A 12 10.22 3.16 0.88
N TYR A 13 9.77 4.26 1.49
CA TYR A 13 8.36 4.59 1.58
C TYR A 13 7.72 4.75 0.19
N LEU A 14 8.35 5.51 -0.71
CA LEU A 14 7.86 5.73 -2.06
C LEU A 14 7.81 4.43 -2.87
N GLY A 15 8.84 3.59 -2.78
CA GLY A 15 8.87 2.28 -3.42
C GLY A 15 7.73 1.40 -2.94
N THR A 16 7.52 1.33 -1.62
CA THR A 16 6.44 0.52 -1.04
C THR A 16 5.05 1.07 -1.38
N LEU A 17 4.91 2.40 -1.41
CA LEU A 17 3.68 3.06 -1.83
C LEU A 17 3.34 2.73 -3.28
N PHE A 18 4.32 2.76 -4.19
CA PHE A 18 4.09 2.40 -5.60
C PHE A 18 3.69 0.94 -5.77
N ILE A 19 4.31 0.02 -5.04
CA ILE A 19 3.92 -1.40 -5.05
C ILE A 19 2.47 -1.56 -4.55
N GLY A 20 2.13 -0.91 -3.43
CA GLY A 20 0.77 -0.92 -2.89
C GLY A 20 -0.25 -0.38 -3.90
N VAL A 21 0.03 0.75 -4.54
CA VAL A 21 -0.82 1.33 -5.59
C VAL A 21 -0.96 0.39 -6.80
N ALA A 22 0.11 -0.27 -7.22
CA ALA A 22 0.07 -1.24 -8.32
C ALA A 22 -0.86 -2.42 -7.99
N VAL A 23 -0.75 -2.98 -6.78
CA VAL A 23 -1.63 -4.05 -6.28
C VAL A 23 -3.09 -3.59 -6.22
N LEU A 24 -3.35 -2.41 -5.65
CA LEU A 24 -4.71 -1.83 -5.61
C LEU A 24 -5.30 -1.66 -7.02
N ARG A 25 -4.48 -1.23 -7.99
CA ARG A 25 -4.92 -1.08 -9.38
C ARG A 25 -5.30 -2.42 -10.02
N VAL A 26 -4.56 -3.49 -9.72
CA VAL A 26 -4.91 -4.86 -10.16
C VAL A 26 -6.24 -5.27 -9.55
N HIS A 27 -6.42 -5.13 -8.23
CA HIS A 27 -7.68 -5.45 -7.57
C HIS A 27 -8.88 -4.67 -8.13
N MET A 28 -8.71 -3.36 -8.39
CA MET A 28 -9.74 -2.54 -9.01
C MET A 28 -10.08 -2.98 -10.43
N LYS A 29 -9.09 -3.43 -11.22
CA LYS A 29 -9.31 -3.95 -12.57
C LYS A 29 -10.04 -5.30 -12.52
N MET A 30 -9.64 -6.19 -11.62
CA MET A 30 -10.28 -7.49 -11.42
C MET A 30 -11.75 -7.33 -10.98
N ARG A 31 -12.05 -6.37 -10.10
CA ARG A 31 -13.45 -6.09 -9.69
C ARG A 31 -14.37 -5.64 -10.83
N LYS A 32 -13.83 -5.20 -11.97
CA LYS A 32 -14.61 -4.82 -13.16
C LYS A 32 -14.83 -5.99 -14.13
N ASP A 33 -14.09 -7.09 -13.96
CA ASP A 33 -14.23 -8.26 -14.80
C ASP A 33 -15.46 -9.08 -14.38
N LYS A 34 -16.44 -9.18 -15.27
CA LYS A 34 -17.71 -9.89 -15.02
C LYS A 34 -17.55 -11.41 -14.96
N LYS A 35 -16.38 -11.95 -15.32
CA LYS A 35 -16.10 -13.40 -15.31
C LYS A 35 -15.60 -13.92 -13.95
N ILE A 36 -15.33 -13.04 -12.99
CA ILE A 36 -14.78 -13.43 -11.69
C ILE A 36 -15.92 -13.75 -10.71
N ASP A 37 -15.80 -14.89 -10.04
CA ASP A 37 -16.76 -15.34 -9.02
C ASP A 37 -16.86 -14.31 -7.87
N ARG A 38 -18.07 -14.13 -7.35
CA ARG A 38 -18.35 -13.27 -6.20
C ARG A 38 -17.52 -13.65 -4.96
N TYR A 39 -17.25 -14.94 -4.74
CA TYR A 39 -16.40 -15.40 -3.64
C TYR A 39 -14.98 -14.81 -3.76
N VAL A 40 -14.39 -14.89 -4.96
CA VAL A 40 -13.07 -14.32 -5.26
C VAL A 40 -13.07 -12.79 -5.12
N LEU A 41 -14.16 -12.12 -5.52
CA LEU A 41 -14.31 -10.67 -5.33
C LEU A 41 -14.43 -10.25 -3.85
N GLU A 42 -14.92 -11.12 -2.97
CA GLU A 42 -14.94 -10.90 -1.53
C GLU A 42 -13.54 -11.00 -0.91
N ASP A 43 -12.75 -11.98 -1.34
CA ASP A 43 -11.38 -12.12 -0.88
C ASP A 43 -10.47 -10.99 -1.40
N ILE A 44 -10.62 -10.59 -2.67
CA ILE A 44 -9.95 -9.40 -3.22
C ILE A 44 -10.28 -8.14 -2.41
N ARG A 45 -11.52 -8.00 -1.90
CA ARG A 45 -11.87 -6.85 -1.04
C ARG A 45 -11.15 -6.87 0.30
N LYS A 46 -11.00 -8.05 0.91
CA LYS A 46 -10.23 -8.22 2.16
C LYS A 46 -8.75 -7.91 1.92
N GLU A 47 -8.17 -8.42 0.83
CA GLU A 47 -6.79 -8.12 0.43
C GLU A 47 -6.58 -6.62 0.17
N GLN A 48 -7.53 -5.97 -0.50
CA GLN A 48 -7.51 -4.53 -0.74
C GLN A 48 -7.50 -3.75 0.60
N PHE A 49 -8.29 -4.17 1.58
CA PHE A 49 -8.29 -3.58 2.92
C PHE A 49 -6.94 -3.76 3.62
N TRP A 50 -6.36 -4.96 3.62
CA TRP A 50 -5.05 -5.21 4.21
C TRP A 50 -3.93 -4.41 3.54
N THR A 51 -4.00 -4.25 2.21
CA THR A 51 -3.05 -3.41 1.47
C THR A 51 -3.13 -1.96 1.90
N ILE A 52 -4.34 -1.40 2.00
CA ILE A 52 -4.54 -0.01 2.47
C ILE A 52 -4.08 0.15 3.92
N PHE A 53 -4.39 -0.81 4.78
CA PHE A 53 -3.97 -0.80 6.18
C PHE A 53 -2.44 -0.86 6.31
N GLY A 54 -1.78 -1.69 5.51
CA GLY A 54 -0.31 -1.77 5.44
C GLY A 54 0.32 -0.44 5.00
N ILE A 55 -0.22 0.19 3.94
CA ILE A 55 0.23 1.52 3.51
C ILE A 55 0.08 2.53 4.66
N PHE A 56 -1.06 2.53 5.35
CA PHE A 56 -1.30 3.43 6.48
C PHE A 56 -0.28 3.26 7.61
N LEU A 57 0.05 2.02 8.01
CA LEU A 57 1.06 1.75 9.03
C LEU A 57 2.45 2.23 8.62
N ILE A 58 2.84 2.00 7.36
CA ILE A 58 4.14 2.43 6.83
C ILE A 58 4.23 3.96 6.81
N THR A 59 3.14 4.64 6.43
CA THR A 59 3.06 6.11 6.50
C THR A 59 3.26 6.61 7.93
N ILE A 60 2.59 6.01 8.92
CA ILE A 60 2.78 6.38 10.33
C ILE A 60 4.23 6.15 10.76
N GLY A 61 4.82 5.01 10.40
CA GLY A 61 6.21 4.70 10.73
C GLY A 61 7.20 5.74 10.19
N LEU A 62 7.01 6.22 8.96
CA LEU A 62 7.83 7.29 8.39
C LEU A 62 7.64 8.61 9.16
N LEU A 63 6.39 8.97 9.49
CA LEU A 63 6.11 10.20 10.26
C LEU A 63 6.78 10.14 11.63
N LEU A 64 6.64 9.02 12.36
CA LEU A 64 7.30 8.82 13.66
C LEU A 64 8.82 8.95 13.54
N LYS A 65 9.43 8.38 12.48
CA LYS A 65 10.88 8.50 12.25
C LYS A 65 11.35 9.93 11.96
N ILE A 66 10.50 10.78 11.37
CA ILE A 66 10.83 12.18 11.06
C ILE A 66 10.65 13.09 12.27
N PHE A 67 9.64 12.81 13.10
CA PHE A 67 9.30 13.63 14.28
C PHE A 67 9.99 13.17 15.58
N SER A 68 10.58 11.97 15.61
CA SER A 68 11.44 11.49 16.69
C SER A 68 12.92 11.80 16.44
#